data_AF-A0A7S0U8J8-F1
#
_entry.id   AF-A0A7S0U8J8-F1
#
_cell.length_a   1.000
_cell.length_b   1.000
_cell.length_c   1.000
_cell.angle_alpha   90.00
_cell.angle_beta   90.00
_cell.angle_gamma   90.00
#
_symmetry.space_group_name_H-M   'P 1'
#
loop_
_entity.id
_entity.type
_entity.pdbx_description
1 polymer ?
#
loop_
_entity_poly.entity_id
_entity_poly.type
_entity_poly.pdbx_seq_one_letter_code
_entity_poly.pdbx_strand_id
1 'polypeptide(L)'
;AEKVAQHYYIAFITLAGFDASGRLKSRCRAEYLWDLANLRQKVGVIEISRKGVLEKAFFIIPSVCSYLTETSKNHFVNNVNRTNLQTQLTEFSAQFDILYDEMKHQRIMTEHP
;
A
#
# COMPACT_ATOMS: atom_id res chain seq x y z
N ALA A 1 -3.51 -19.89 -5.30
CA ALA A 1 -2.42 -20.03 -4.33
C ALA A 1 -1.93 -18.65 -3.82
N GLU A 2 -1.48 -17.75 -4.70
CA GLU A 2 -0.88 -16.47 -4.28
C GLU A 2 -1.80 -15.57 -3.44
N LYS A 3 -3.06 -15.36 -3.85
CA LYS A 3 -4.03 -14.56 -3.05
C LYS A 3 -4.14 -15.08 -1.62
N VAL A 4 -4.17 -16.39 -1.42
CA VAL A 4 -4.24 -17.00 -0.08
C VAL A 4 -2.97 -16.69 0.71
N ALA A 5 -1.79 -16.78 0.08
CA ALA A 5 -0.52 -16.42 0.70
C ALA A 5 -0.46 -14.94 1.11
N GLN A 6 -1.02 -14.02 0.31
CA GLN A 6 -1.12 -12.59 0.66
C GLN A 6 -1.98 -12.35 1.90
N HIS A 7 -3.17 -12.96 1.95
CA HIS A 7 -4.07 -12.82 3.11
C HIS A 7 -3.46 -13.45 4.36
N TYR A 8 -2.84 -14.62 4.22
CA TYR A 8 -2.10 -15.26 5.31
C TYR A 8 -0.97 -14.38 5.81
N TYR A 9 -0.19 -13.76 4.92
CA TYR A 9 0.89 -12.87 5.29
C TYR A 9 0.40 -11.63 6.03
N ILE A 10 -0.69 -11.00 5.56
CA ILE A 10 -1.35 -9.89 6.25
C ILE A 10 -1.78 -10.31 7.66
N ALA A 11 -2.44 -11.46 7.80
CA ALA A 11 -2.84 -11.98 9.10
C ALA A 11 -1.62 -12.20 10.02
N PHE A 12 -0.56 -12.81 9.48
CA PHE A 12 0.68 -13.09 10.20
C PHE A 12 1.36 -11.81 10.72
N ILE A 13 1.56 -10.81 9.86
CA ILE A 13 2.23 -9.55 10.26
C ILE A 13 1.36 -8.71 11.20
N THR A 14 0.03 -8.80 11.05
CA THR A 14 -0.92 -8.16 11.98
C THR A 14 -0.77 -8.77 13.36
N LEU A 15 -0.85 -10.10 13.48
CA LEU A 15 -0.67 -10.80 14.75
C LEU A 15 0.72 -10.58 15.34
N ALA A 16 1.76 -10.54 14.51
CA ALA A 16 3.12 -10.23 14.95
C ALA A 16 3.26 -8.81 15.54
N GLY A 17 2.39 -7.87 15.16
CA GLY A 17 2.32 -6.53 15.75
C GLY A 17 1.77 -6.51 17.17
N PHE A 18 0.93 -7.49 17.52
CA PHE A 18 0.34 -7.65 18.86
C PHE A 18 1.09 -8.67 19.74
N ASP A 19 2.06 -9.39 19.18
CA ASP A 19 2.84 -10.40 19.89
C ASP A 19 3.95 -9.76 20.74
N ALA A 20 3.65 -9.55 22.03
CA ALA A 20 4.62 -9.03 23.00
C ALA A 20 5.85 -9.94 23.19
N SER A 21 5.75 -11.24 22.87
CA SER A 21 6.88 -12.17 22.99
C SER A 21 7.91 -12.05 21.86
N GLY A 22 7.53 -11.41 20.75
CA GLY A 22 8.37 -11.27 19.56
C GLY A 22 8.61 -12.58 18.78
N ARG A 23 7.97 -13.68 19.17
CA ARG A 23 8.11 -15.00 18.54
C ARG A 23 7.60 -15.02 17.09
N LEU A 24 6.50 -14.34 16.81
CA LEU A 24 5.98 -14.24 15.45
C LEU A 24 6.88 -13.36 14.59
N LYS A 25 7.38 -12.26 15.15
CA LYS A 25 8.30 -11.37 14.43
C LYS A 25 9.59 -12.08 14.05
N SER A 26 10.14 -12.91 14.95
CA SER A 26 11.36 -13.69 14.66
C SER A 26 11.15 -14.74 13.56
N ARG A 27 9.91 -15.22 13.37
CA ARG A 27 9.50 -16.16 12.32
C ARG A 27 9.12 -15.48 11.00
N CYS A 28 9.18 -14.16 10.89
CA CYS A 28 8.98 -13.44 9.62
C CYS A 28 10.20 -13.58 8.68
N ARG A 29 10.49 -14.82 8.28
CA ARG A 29 11.66 -15.22 7.48
C ARG A 29 11.23 -16.09 6.31
N ALA A 30 12.04 -16.10 5.25
CA ALA A 30 11.77 -16.85 4.03
C ALA A 30 11.65 -18.37 4.26
N GLU A 31 12.25 -18.88 5.34
CA GLU A 31 12.14 -20.29 5.78
C GLU A 31 10.71 -20.69 6.20
N TYR A 32 9.90 -19.73 6.68
CA TYR A 32 8.57 -19.99 7.22
C TYR A 32 7.44 -19.37 6.39
N LEU A 33 7.78 -18.50 5.44
CA LEU A 33 6.82 -17.74 4.63
C LEU A 33 7.15 -17.91 3.15
N TRP A 34 6.20 -18.48 2.43
CA TRP A 34 6.29 -18.68 0.98
C TRP A 34 6.49 -17.34 0.27
N ASP A 35 7.55 -17.24 -0.54
CA ASP A 35 7.86 -16.07 -1.38
C ASP A 35 7.77 -14.72 -0.64
N LEU A 36 8.40 -14.65 0.53
CA LEU A 36 8.37 -13.48 1.40
C LEU A 36 8.79 -12.18 0.70
N ALA A 37 9.74 -12.25 -0.24
CA ALA A 37 10.20 -11.08 -0.98
C ALA A 37 9.08 -10.48 -1.86
N ASN A 38 8.39 -11.31 -2.64
CA ASN A 38 7.25 -10.90 -3.45
C ASN A 38 6.08 -10.42 -2.57
N LEU A 39 5.78 -11.13 -1.47
CA LEU A 39 4.71 -10.75 -0.55
C LEU A 39 4.93 -9.35 0.05
N ARG A 40 6.18 -9.01 0.41
CA ARG A 40 6.55 -7.68 0.93
C ARG A 40 6.33 -6.57 -0.10
N GLN A 41 6.51 -6.84 -1.39
CA GLN A 41 6.28 -5.86 -2.44
C GLN A 41 4.79 -5.65 -2.76
N LYS A 42 3.95 -6.65 -2.45
CA LYS A 42 2.51 -6.63 -2.76
C LYS A 42 1.62 -6.20 -1.60
N VAL A 43 2.17 -6.10 -0.38
CA VAL A 43 1.42 -5.66 0.80
C VAL A 43 1.88 -4.27 1.23
N GLY A 44 0.93 -3.33 1.22
CA GLY A 44 1.10 -1.98 1.73
C GLY A 44 0.72 -1.89 3.21
N VAL A 45 1.22 -0.84 3.87
CA VAL A 45 0.85 -0.47 5.24
C VAL A 45 0.60 1.02 5.33
N ILE A 46 -0.47 1.40 6.02
CA ILE A 46 -0.72 2.78 6.45
C ILE A 46 -0.90 2.81 7.96
N GLU A 47 -0.58 3.95 8.56
CA GLU A 47 -0.82 4.23 9.97
C GLU A 47 -1.99 5.22 10.09
N ILE A 48 -2.98 4.87 10.89
CA ILE A 48 -4.23 5.64 11.06
C ILE A 48 -4.37 5.97 12.54
N SER A 49 -4.59 7.24 12.88
CA SER A 49 -4.96 7.64 14.24
C SER A 49 -6.45 7.45 14.46
N ARG A 50 -6.83 6.54 15.36
CA ARG A 50 -8.22 6.29 15.76
C ARG A 50 -8.34 6.46 17.27
N LYS A 51 -9.15 7.44 17.70
CA LYS A 51 -9.37 7.74 19.13
C LYS A 51 -8.07 7.95 19.94
N GLY A 52 -7.06 8.56 19.32
CA GLY A 52 -5.76 8.80 19.95
C GLY A 52 -4.80 7.61 19.95
N VAL A 53 -5.19 6.47 19.38
CA VAL A 53 -4.34 5.29 19.21
C VAL A 53 -3.91 5.20 17.75
N LEU A 54 -2.62 4.96 17.51
CA LEU A 54 -2.09 4.74 16.17
C LEU A 54 -2.25 3.26 15.81
N GLU A 55 -3.06 2.97 14.79
CA GLU A 55 -3.34 1.64 14.27
C GLU A 55 -2.63 1.44 12.93
N LYS A 56 -2.10 0.24 12.69
CA LYS A 56 -1.57 -0.16 11.37
C LYS A 56 -2.63 -0.89 10.59
N ALA A 57 -2.92 -0.43 9.37
CA ALA A 57 -3.76 -1.15 8.42
C ALA A 57 -2.91 -1.68 7.28
N PHE A 58 -2.92 -3.01 7.11
CA PHE A 58 -2.25 -3.71 6.03
C PHE A 58 -3.25 -4.03 4.92
N PHE A 59 -2.83 -3.90 3.66
CA PHE A 59 -3.68 -4.13 2.51
C PHE A 59 -2.87 -4.66 1.32
N ILE A 60 -3.55 -5.31 0.38
CA ILE A 60 -2.93 -5.76 -0.87
C ILE A 60 -2.90 -4.58 -1.83
N ILE A 61 -1.72 -4.26 -2.36
CA ILE A 61 -1.53 -3.22 -3.37
C ILE A 61 -2.19 -3.70 -4.67
N PRO A 62 -3.18 -2.98 -5.22
CA PRO A 62 -3.80 -3.34 -6.48
C PRO A 62 -2.78 -3.35 -7.62
N SER A 63 -2.86 -4.34 -8.53
CA SER A 63 -1.94 -4.42 -9.66
C SER A 63 -1.99 -3.21 -10.59
N VAL A 64 -3.15 -2.53 -10.67
CA VAL A 64 -3.30 -1.31 -11.47
C VAL A 64 -2.32 -0.20 -11.02
N CYS A 65 -1.84 -0.23 -9.77
CA CYS A 65 -0.86 0.72 -9.26
C CYS A 65 0.53 0.63 -9.92
N SER A 66 0.85 -0.48 -10.61
CA SER A 66 2.11 -0.59 -11.35
C SER A 66 2.15 0.30 -12.60
N TYR A 67 0.98 0.77 -13.07
CA TYR A 67 0.85 1.64 -14.25
C TYR A 67 0.86 3.13 -13.88
N LEU A 68 1.19 3.49 -12.64
CA LEU A 68 1.37 4.89 -12.30
C LEU A 68 2.77 5.35 -12.72
N THR A 69 2.84 6.36 -13.58
CA THR A 69 4.12 6.87 -14.07
C THR A 69 4.92 7.53 -12.96
N GLU A 70 6.24 7.44 -13.08
CA GLU A 70 7.16 8.15 -12.20
C GLU A 70 6.94 9.68 -12.29
N THR A 71 6.64 10.19 -13.48
CA THR A 71 6.28 11.60 -13.70
C THR A 71 5.04 12.00 -12.90
N SER A 72 3.95 11.24 -12.97
CA SER A 72 2.73 11.54 -12.22
C SER A 72 2.91 11.42 -10.72
N LYS A 73 3.71 10.44 -10.24
CA LYS A 73 4.09 10.35 -8.82
C LYS A 73 4.82 11.61 -8.36
N ASN A 74 5.84 12.02 -9.10
CA ASN A 74 6.65 13.20 -8.75
C ASN A 74 5.82 14.48 -8.81
N HIS A 75 4.96 14.62 -9.82
CA HIS A 75 4.02 15.74 -9.92
C HIS A 75 3.08 15.78 -8.71
N PHE A 76 2.48 14.65 -8.34
CA PHE A 76 1.59 14.55 -7.19
C PHE A 76 2.30 14.94 -5.88
N VAL A 77 3.50 14.41 -5.61
CA VAL A 77 4.24 14.70 -4.37
C VAL A 77 4.64 16.17 -4.26
N ASN A 78 5.04 16.78 -5.38
CA ASN A 78 5.58 18.14 -5.42
C ASN A 78 4.52 19.24 -5.43
N ASN A 79 3.32 18.96 -5.96
CA ASN A 79 2.28 19.97 -6.16
C ASN A 79 1.17 19.96 -5.11
N VAL A 80 1.27 19.13 -4.06
CA VAL A 80 0.35 19.20 -2.92
C VAL A 80 0.55 20.51 -2.17
N ASN A 81 -0.49 21.33 -2.08
CA ASN A 81 -0.49 22.53 -1.27
C ASN A 81 -0.41 22.19 0.23
N ARG A 82 0.64 22.66 0.90
CA ARG A 82 0.93 22.38 2.32
C ARG A 82 0.66 23.58 3.24
N THR A 83 -0.05 24.59 2.75
CA THR A 83 -0.30 25.83 3.52
C THR A 83 -1.19 25.60 4.73
N ASN A 84 -2.21 24.76 4.62
CA ASN A 84 -3.04 24.35 5.75
C ASN A 84 -3.52 22.90 5.58
N LEU A 85 -3.81 22.23 6.69
CA LEU A 85 -4.15 20.80 6.73
C LEU A 85 -5.45 20.47 5.97
N GLN A 86 -6.44 21.36 6.00
CA GLN A 86 -7.72 21.12 5.36
C GLN A 86 -7.57 21.15 3.83
N THR A 87 -6.97 22.21 3.30
CA THR A 87 -6.65 22.36 1.88
C THR A 87 -5.72 21.24 1.41
N GLN A 88 -4.72 20.86 2.22
CA GLN A 88 -3.84 19.75 1.91
C GLN A 88 -4.63 18.45 1.68
N LEU A 89 -5.53 18.07 2.60
CA LEU A 89 -6.30 16.83 2.49
C LEU A 89 -7.29 16.87 1.32
N THR A 90 -7.94 18.01 1.10
CA THR A 90 -8.89 18.19 -0.01
C THR A 90 -8.18 18.08 -1.36
N GLU A 91 -7.10 18.80 -1.57
CA GLU A 91 -6.34 18.75 -2.84
C GLU A 91 -5.67 17.39 -3.04
N PHE A 92 -5.14 16.79 -1.98
CA PHE A 92 -4.56 15.45 -2.01
C PHE A 92 -5.59 14.41 -2.49
N SER A 93 -6.82 14.47 -1.95
CA SER A 93 -7.88 13.52 -2.31
C SER A 93 -8.47 13.77 -3.69
N ALA A 94 -8.56 15.02 -4.13
CA ALA A 94 -9.11 15.39 -5.44
C ALA A 94 -8.32 14.80 -6.62
N GLN A 95 -7.04 14.51 -6.44
CA GLN A 95 -6.20 13.92 -7.47
C GLN A 95 -6.35 12.39 -7.60
N PHE A 96 -6.97 11.71 -6.63
CA PHE A 96 -7.01 10.25 -6.61
C PHE A 96 -7.73 9.66 -7.81
N ASP A 97 -8.89 10.21 -8.17
CA ASP A 97 -9.68 9.73 -9.30
C ASP A 97 -8.93 9.94 -10.63
N ILE A 98 -8.26 11.09 -10.78
CA ILE A 98 -7.45 11.42 -11.96
C ILE A 98 -6.30 10.42 -12.13
N LEU A 99 -5.54 10.17 -11.06
CA LEU A 99 -4.44 9.21 -11.09
C LEU A 99 -4.95 7.78 -11.32
N TYR A 100 -6.11 7.42 -10.76
CA TYR A 100 -6.73 6.12 -10.98
C TYR A 100 -7.16 5.91 -12.43
N ASP A 101 -7.73 6.94 -13.06
CA ASP A 101 -8.09 6.93 -14.48
C ASP A 101 -6.84 6.86 -15.37
N GLU A 102 -5.78 7.61 -15.05
CA GLU A 102 -4.49 7.50 -15.75
C GLU A 102 -3.97 6.05 -15.74
N MET A 103 -3.90 5.43 -14.55
CA MET A 103 -3.41 4.07 -14.40
C MET A 103 -4.26 3.05 -15.20
N LYS A 104 -5.59 3.22 -15.21
CA LYS A 104 -6.49 2.38 -16.01
C LYS A 104 -6.23 2.54 -17.51
N HIS A 105 -6.06 3.77 -17.99
CA HIS A 105 -5.76 4.03 -19.40
C HIS A 105 -4.41 3.45 -19.80
N GLN A 106 -3.36 3.64 -18.99
CA GLN A 106 -2.04 3.08 -19.27
C GLN A 106 -2.04 1.56 -19.31
N ARG A 107 -2.81 0.92 -18.42
CA ARG A 107 -3.00 -0.52 -18.48
C ARG A 107 -3.59 -0.96 -19.83
N ILE A 108 -4.67 -0.32 -20.28
CA ILE A 108 -5.32 -0.65 -21.56
C ILE A 108 -4.33 -0.49 -22.72
N MET A 109 -3.59 0.61 -22.78
CA MET A 109 -2.58 0.83 -23.83
C MET A 109 -1.44 -0.19 -23.81
N THR A 110 -1.07 -0.70 -22.63
CA THR A 110 0.00 -1.70 -22.49
C THR A 110 -0.48 -3.11 -22.87
N GLU A 111 -1.74 -3.44 -22.55
CA GLU A 111 -2.35 -4.74 -22.84
C GLU A 111 -2.83 -4.84 -24.30
N HIS A 112 -3.13 -3.70 -24.94
CA HIS A 112 -3.61 -3.59 -26.32
C HIS A 112 -2.82 -2.50 -27.09
N PRO A 113 -1.58 -2.78 -27.49
CA PRO A 113 -0.70 -1.82 -28.17
C PRO A 113 -1.11 -1.52 -29.62
#